data_AF-A0A520GUL6-F1
#
_entry.id   AF-A0A520GUL6-F1
#
_cell.length_a   1.000
_cell.length_b   1.000
_cell.length_c   1.000
_cell.angle_alpha   90.00
_cell.angle_beta   90.00
_cell.angle_gamma   90.00
#
_symmetry.space_group_name_H-M   'P 1'
#
loop_
_entity.id
_entity.type
_entity.pdbx_description
1 polymer ?
#
loop_
_entity_poly.entity_id
_entity_poly.type
_entity_poly.pdbx_seq_one_letter_code
_entity_poly.pdbx_strand_id
1 'polypeptide(L)'
;MLSFLPVYIYFIALSFLVSLTLLARPATGFTYLKAFPFFLILTLTAETVGNYLSSISKNNIMLYNLFSTFEFAFFMGVLAGIIDNKMMKKVIWITMFMYIIAAVCNIFFLQGPTTFHTYTYCIGCLIIVIFCFYYFFELF
;
A
#
# COMPACT_ATOMS: atom_id res chain seq x y z
N MET A 1 4.75 28.48 15.09
CA MET A 1 6.00 27.68 14.97
C MET A 1 5.97 27.09 13.57
N LEU A 2 6.92 27.40 12.68
CA LEU A 2 6.93 26.79 11.33
C LEU A 2 7.14 25.28 11.51
N SER A 3 6.07 24.50 11.44
CA SER A 3 6.14 23.05 11.45
C SER A 3 6.70 22.61 10.11
N PHE A 4 8.01 22.40 10.05
CA PHE A 4 8.62 21.68 8.94
C PHE A 4 7.92 20.33 8.79
N LEU A 5 7.56 19.98 7.56
CA LEU A 5 7.00 18.66 7.27
C LEU A 5 8.04 17.59 7.63
N PRO A 6 7.62 16.41 8.10
CA PRO A 6 8.52 15.29 8.33
C PRO A 6 9.38 14.98 7.10
N VAL A 7 10.65 14.63 7.33
CA VAL A 7 11.64 14.40 6.25
C VAL A 7 11.17 13.34 5.25
N TYR A 8 10.46 12.29 5.70
CA TYR A 8 9.96 11.21 4.84
C TYR A 8 8.97 11.67 3.77
N ILE A 9 8.24 12.77 3.98
CA ILE A 9 7.29 13.32 3.00
C ILE A 9 8.04 13.84 1.77
N TYR A 10 9.23 14.44 1.96
CA TYR A 10 10.07 14.88 0.84
C TYR A 10 10.59 13.69 0.04
N PHE A 11 10.91 12.57 0.69
CA PHE A 11 11.28 11.34 -0.01
C PHE A 11 10.12 10.78 -0.84
N ILE A 12 8.89 10.77 -0.30
CA ILE A 12 7.69 10.36 -1.06
C ILE A 12 7.48 11.27 -2.28
N ALA A 13 7.59 12.59 -2.10
CA ALA A 13 7.46 13.55 -3.19
C ALA A 13 8.52 13.33 -4.28
N LEU A 14 9.79 13.08 -3.89
CA LEU A 14 10.86 12.75 -4.82
C LEU A 14 10.57 11.45 -5.56
N SER A 15 10.17 10.38 -4.85
CA SER A 15 9.79 9.10 -5.46
C SER A 15 8.62 9.27 -6.44
N PHE A 16 7.64 10.11 -6.12
CA PHE A 16 6.54 10.44 -7.02
C PHE A 16 7.05 11.11 -8.31
N LEU A 17 7.89 12.15 -8.20
CA LEU A 17 8.48 12.82 -9.36
C LEU A 17 9.28 11.85 -10.25
N VAL A 18 10.07 10.97 -9.65
CA VAL A 18 10.81 9.93 -10.38
C VAL A 18 9.84 8.96 -11.07
N SER A 19 8.77 8.55 -10.39
CA SER A 19 7.79 7.61 -10.94
C SER A 19 7.04 8.17 -12.16
N LEU A 20 6.87 9.50 -12.28
CA LEU A 20 6.24 10.12 -13.46
C LEU A 20 6.99 9.81 -14.76
N THR A 21 8.31 9.59 -14.69
CA THR A 21 9.11 9.18 -15.85
C THR A 21 8.67 7.82 -16.42
N LEU A 22 8.03 6.96 -15.62
CA LEU A 22 7.50 5.67 -16.05
C LEU A 22 6.28 5.81 -16.96
N LEU A 23 5.54 6.93 -16.86
CA LEU A 23 4.38 7.18 -17.72
C LEU A 23 4.80 7.47 -19.17
N ALA A 24 5.96 8.11 -19.35
CA ALA A 24 6.53 8.42 -20.66
C ALA A 24 7.14 7.19 -21.36
N ARG A 25 7.37 6.08 -20.63
CA ARG A 25 7.93 4.86 -21.22
C ARG A 25 6.86 4.07 -21.98
N PRO A 26 7.21 3.46 -23.13
CA PRO A 26 6.30 2.58 -23.86
C PRO A 26 5.84 1.42 -22.98
N ALA A 27 4.60 0.94 -23.19
CA ALA A 27 4.00 -0.14 -22.41
C ALA A 27 4.59 -1.51 -22.79
N THR A 28 5.88 -1.72 -22.54
CA THR A 28 6.56 -2.99 -22.78
C THR A 28 6.60 -3.78 -21.48
N GLY A 29 5.71 -4.77 -21.31
CA GLY A 29 5.73 -5.79 -20.25
C GLY A 29 5.47 -5.35 -18.81
N PHE A 30 5.83 -4.13 -18.42
CA PHE A 30 5.82 -3.65 -17.03
C PHE A 30 4.63 -2.74 -16.71
N THR A 31 3.44 -3.09 -17.21
CA THR A 31 2.23 -2.24 -17.08
C THR A 31 1.87 -1.97 -15.62
N TYR A 32 2.16 -2.90 -14.70
CA TYR A 32 1.93 -2.73 -13.27
C TYR A 32 2.76 -1.58 -12.66
N LEU A 33 3.94 -1.26 -13.23
CA LEU A 33 4.77 -0.14 -12.75
C LEU A 33 4.13 1.23 -13.04
N LYS A 34 3.24 1.32 -14.05
CA LYS A 34 2.52 2.55 -14.37
C LYS A 34 1.47 2.93 -13.33
N ALA A 35 1.14 2.03 -12.40
CA ALA A 35 0.26 2.31 -11.28
C ALA A 35 0.97 3.01 -10.11
N PHE A 36 2.31 2.96 -10.03
CA PHE A 36 3.09 3.58 -8.95
C PHE A 36 2.92 5.09 -8.82
N PRO A 37 2.88 5.89 -9.92
CA PRO A 37 2.63 7.33 -9.80
C PRO A 37 1.31 7.63 -9.09
N PHE A 38 0.26 6.89 -9.40
CA PHE A 38 -1.06 7.02 -8.77
C PHE A 38 -1.05 6.57 -7.32
N PHE A 39 -0.35 5.49 -7.01
CA PHE A 39 -0.14 5.05 -5.63
C PHE A 39 0.63 6.10 -4.81
N LEU A 40 1.74 6.61 -5.32
CA LEU A 40 2.61 7.55 -4.61
C LEU A 40 1.96 8.92 -4.40
N ILE A 41 1.18 9.42 -5.35
CA ILE A 41 0.39 10.65 -5.11
C ILE A 41 -0.67 10.40 -4.03
N LEU A 42 -1.32 9.22 -4.04
CA LEU A 42 -2.27 8.87 -2.98
C LEU A 42 -1.56 8.81 -1.62
N THR A 43 -0.39 8.17 -1.53
CA THR A 43 0.44 8.15 -0.31
C THR A 43 0.79 9.56 0.15
N LEU A 44 1.23 10.43 -0.78
CA LEU A 44 1.59 11.81 -0.46
C LEU A 44 0.39 12.58 0.09
N THR A 45 -0.79 12.40 -0.51
CA THR A 45 -2.02 13.03 -0.02
C THR A 45 -2.45 12.49 1.35
N ALA A 46 -2.43 11.17 1.55
CA ALA A 46 -2.79 10.55 2.81
C ALA A 46 -1.86 11.00 3.95
N GLU A 47 -0.55 11.06 3.71
CA GLU A 47 0.44 11.53 4.68
C GLU A 47 0.29 13.02 4.98
N THR A 48 0.10 13.86 3.96
CA THR A 48 -0.06 15.30 4.16
C THR A 48 -1.34 15.60 4.94
N VAL A 49 -2.46 14.96 4.59
CA VAL A 49 -3.74 15.08 5.31
C VAL A 49 -3.63 14.51 6.72
N GLY A 50 -2.98 13.36 6.90
CA GLY A 50 -2.76 12.74 8.21
C GLY A 50 -1.95 13.63 9.15
N ASN A 51 -0.89 14.26 8.65
CA ASN A 51 -0.09 15.23 9.39
C ASN A 51 -0.87 16.51 9.70
N TYR A 52 -1.66 17.01 8.74
CA TYR A 52 -2.52 18.15 8.98
C TYR A 52 -3.57 17.87 10.06
N LEU A 53 -4.24 16.71 10.02
CA LEU A 53 -5.19 16.31 11.05
C LEU A 53 -4.51 16.20 12.42
N SER A 54 -3.31 15.63 12.48
CA SER A 54 -2.51 15.55 13.70
C SER A 54 -2.16 16.94 14.26
N SER A 55 -1.79 17.90 13.41
CA SER A 55 -1.43 19.26 13.86
C SER A 55 -2.61 20.03 14.46
N ILE A 56 -3.84 19.72 14.04
CA ILE A 56 -5.08 20.25 14.64
C ILE A 56 -5.68 19.30 15.70
N SER A 57 -4.90 18.34 16.20
CA SER A 57 -5.29 17.35 17.23
C SER A 57 -6.55 16.54 16.88
N LYS A 58 -6.82 16.34 15.58
CA LYS A 58 -7.89 15.47 15.10
C LYS A 58 -7.38 14.06 14.87
N ASN A 59 -8.23 13.10 15.19
CA ASN A 59 -7.96 11.68 14.97
C ASN A 59 -7.80 11.39 13.46
N ASN A 60 -6.69 10.78 13.08
CA ASN A 60 -6.34 10.38 11.72
C ASN A 60 -6.27 8.84 11.56
N ILE A 61 -6.61 8.08 12.59
CA ILE A 61 -6.51 6.60 12.63
C ILE A 61 -7.36 5.97 11.53
N MET A 62 -8.57 6.47 11.30
CA MET A 62 -9.44 5.94 10.25
C MET A 62 -8.84 6.12 8.85
N LEU A 63 -8.17 7.25 8.61
CA LEU A 63 -7.47 7.50 7.35
C LEU A 63 -6.37 6.47 7.14
N TYR A 64 -5.53 6.24 8.16
CA TYR A 64 -4.43 5.26 8.09
C TYR A 64 -4.92 3.82 8.02
N ASN A 65 -6.02 3.49 8.68
CA ASN A 65 -6.64 2.17 8.61
C ASN A 65 -7.08 1.81 7.18
N LEU A 66 -7.81 2.73 6.53
CA LEU A 66 -8.24 2.53 5.15
C LEU A 66 -7.05 2.57 4.18
N PHE A 67 -6.14 3.53 4.37
CA PHE A 67 -5.01 3.72 3.49
C PHE A 67 -4.04 2.53 3.53
N SER A 68 -3.68 2.03 4.72
CA SER A 68 -2.80 0.86 4.84
C SER A 68 -3.45 -0.41 4.30
N THR A 69 -4.77 -0.58 4.47
CA THR A 69 -5.51 -1.69 3.83
C THR A 69 -5.40 -1.63 2.30
N PHE A 70 -5.58 -0.44 1.71
CA PHE A 70 -5.40 -0.21 0.29
C PHE A 70 -3.95 -0.47 -0.15
N GLU A 71 -2.96 -0.03 0.63
CA GLU A 71 -1.54 -0.21 0.35
C GLU A 71 -1.16 -1.69 0.23
N PHE A 72 -1.61 -2.54 1.15
CA PHE A 72 -1.38 -3.99 1.04
C PHE A 72 -2.06 -4.58 -0.20
N ALA A 73 -3.28 -4.15 -0.51
CA ALA A 73 -3.97 -4.61 -1.71
C ALA A 73 -3.21 -4.21 -2.99
N PHE A 74 -2.70 -2.97 -3.03
CA PHE A 74 -1.86 -2.48 -4.11
C PHE A 74 -0.59 -3.32 -4.27
N PHE A 75 0.16 -3.58 -3.19
CA PHE A 75 1.38 -4.38 -3.27
C PHE A 75 1.12 -5.83 -3.68
N MET A 76 0.03 -6.45 -3.21
CA MET A 76 -0.37 -7.79 -3.69
C MET A 76 -0.70 -7.75 -5.19
N GLY A 77 -1.40 -6.73 -5.67
CA GLY A 77 -1.68 -6.55 -7.09
C GLY A 77 -0.40 -6.40 -7.93
N VAL A 78 0.58 -5.63 -7.44
CA VAL A 78 1.91 -5.50 -8.07
C VAL A 78 2.62 -6.85 -8.12
N LEU A 79 2.65 -7.60 -7.01
CA LEU A 79 3.28 -8.92 -6.96
C LEU A 79 2.62 -9.93 -7.90
N ALA A 80 1.28 -9.91 -8.01
CA ALA A 80 0.56 -10.72 -8.99
C ALA A 80 0.88 -10.34 -10.45
N GLY A 81 1.30 -9.10 -10.70
CA GLY A 81 1.79 -8.63 -11.99
C GLY A 81 3.22 -9.07 -12.30
N ILE A 82 4.05 -9.27 -11.27
CA ILE A 82 5.47 -9.65 -11.39
C ILE A 82 5.67 -11.16 -11.54
N ILE A 83 4.98 -11.95 -10.71
CA ILE A 83 5.03 -13.42 -10.76
C ILE A 83 4.53 -13.91 -12.13
N ASP A 84 5.04 -15.02 -12.66
CA ASP A 84 4.59 -15.54 -13.96
C ASP A 84 3.61 -16.70 -13.80
N ASN A 85 3.76 -17.49 -12.75
CA ASN A 85 2.92 -18.64 -12.44
C ASN A 85 1.43 -18.27 -12.26
N LYS A 86 0.57 -18.73 -13.18
CA LYS A 86 -0.88 -18.46 -13.20
C LYS A 86 -1.61 -18.94 -11.94
N MET A 87 -1.19 -20.07 -11.35
CA MET A 87 -1.79 -20.58 -10.13
C MET A 87 -1.52 -19.63 -8.97
N MET A 88 -0.27 -19.16 -8.86
CA MET A 88 0.11 -18.24 -7.79
C MET A 88 -0.49 -16.84 -7.96
N LYS A 89 -0.66 -16.34 -9.19
CA LYS A 89 -1.47 -15.15 -9.43
C LYS A 89 -2.87 -15.28 -8.84
N LYS A 90 -3.54 -16.41 -9.08
CA LYS A 90 -4.87 -16.66 -8.53
C LYS A 90 -4.86 -16.70 -7.00
N VAL A 91 -3.85 -17.34 -6.40
CA VAL A 91 -3.67 -17.35 -4.93
C VAL A 91 -3.50 -15.94 -4.38
N ILE A 92 -2.68 -15.10 -5.02
CA ILE A 92 -2.47 -13.71 -4.59
C ILE A 92 -3.76 -12.91 -4.68
N TRP A 93 -4.50 -13.01 -5.79
CA TRP A 93 -5.78 -12.32 -5.93
C TRP A 93 -6.80 -12.76 -4.87
N ILE A 94 -6.95 -14.06 -4.63
CA ILE A 94 -7.84 -14.58 -3.58
C ILE A 94 -7.40 -14.07 -2.20
N THR A 95 -6.09 -14.13 -1.91
CA THR A 95 -5.52 -13.66 -0.64
C THR A 95 -5.74 -12.17 -0.45
N MET A 96 -5.59 -11.37 -1.50
CA MET A 96 -5.87 -9.94 -1.49
C MET A 96 -7.33 -9.65 -1.13
N PHE A 97 -8.29 -10.33 -1.76
CA PHE A 97 -9.71 -10.17 -1.42
C PHE A 97 -10.01 -10.61 0.01
N MET A 98 -9.49 -11.76 0.46
CA MET A 98 -9.65 -12.22 1.83
C MET A 98 -9.05 -11.24 2.84
N TYR A 99 -7.87 -10.68 2.53
CA TYR A 99 -7.20 -9.69 3.35
C TYR A 99 -8.02 -8.41 3.49
N ILE A 100 -8.55 -7.87 2.37
CA ILE A 100 -9.40 -6.67 2.40
C ILE A 100 -10.63 -6.91 3.27
N ILE A 101 -11.31 -8.05 3.09
CA ILE A 101 -12.49 -8.40 3.90
C ILE A 101 -12.09 -8.51 5.38
N ALA A 102 -11.00 -9.21 5.70
CA ALA A 102 -10.53 -9.36 7.08
C ALA A 102 -10.15 -8.02 7.72
N ALA A 103 -9.46 -7.14 6.99
CA ALA A 103 -9.08 -5.82 7.46
C ALA A 103 -10.31 -4.93 7.71
N VAL A 104 -11.26 -4.88 6.78
CA VAL A 104 -12.53 -4.15 6.93
C VAL A 104 -13.32 -4.70 8.12
N CYS A 105 -13.45 -6.02 8.24
CA CYS A 105 -14.10 -6.65 9.38
C CYS A 105 -13.42 -6.27 10.71
N ASN A 106 -12.09 -6.27 10.75
CA ASN A 106 -11.34 -5.91 11.95
C ASN A 106 -11.53 -4.43 12.32
N ILE A 107 -11.45 -3.52 11.34
CA ILE A 107 -11.62 -2.08 11.54
C ILE A 107 -13.03 -1.74 12.03
N PHE A 108 -14.08 -2.33 11.46
CA PHE A 108 -15.46 -1.92 11.78
C PHE A 108 -16.10 -2.72 12.91
N PHE A 109 -15.72 -3.99 13.13
CA PHE A 109 -16.45 -4.89 14.05
C PHE A 109 -15.63 -5.40 15.23
N LEU A 110 -14.31 -5.55 15.11
CA LEU A 110 -13.48 -6.16 16.17
C LEU A 110 -12.75 -5.12 17.02
N GLN A 111 -11.91 -4.30 16.39
CA GLN A 111 -11.10 -3.29 17.10
C GLN A 111 -11.76 -1.91 17.10
N GLY A 112 -12.60 -1.63 16.11
CA GLY A 112 -13.31 -0.37 15.98
C GLY A 112 -12.50 0.73 15.28
N PRO A 113 -13.17 1.71 14.65
CA PRO A 113 -12.55 2.64 13.69
C PRO A 113 -11.58 3.65 14.33
N THR A 114 -11.62 3.79 15.65
CA THR A 114 -10.77 4.69 16.42
C THR A 114 -9.45 4.07 16.86
N THR A 115 -9.21 2.80 16.53
CA THR A 115 -7.96 2.09 16.86
C THR A 115 -7.30 1.56 15.60
N PHE A 116 -5.97 1.50 15.63
CA PHE A 116 -5.22 0.99 14.48
C PHE A 116 -5.34 -0.53 14.38
N HIS A 117 -5.55 -1.05 13.18
CA HIS A 117 -5.82 -2.48 12.95
C HIS A 117 -4.56 -3.37 13.01
N THR A 118 -3.83 -3.29 14.12
CA THR A 118 -2.44 -3.78 14.27
C THR A 118 -2.28 -5.26 13.89
N TYR A 119 -3.21 -6.13 14.30
CA TYR A 119 -3.11 -7.56 14.00
C TYR A 119 -3.24 -7.86 12.51
N THR A 120 -4.23 -7.27 11.84
CA THR A 120 -4.39 -7.44 10.39
C THR A 120 -3.24 -6.78 9.64
N TYR A 121 -2.71 -5.65 10.13
CA TYR A 121 -1.51 -5.04 9.56
C TYR A 121 -0.30 -6.00 9.57
N CYS A 122 0.00 -6.63 10.73
CA CYS A 122 1.09 -7.61 10.83
C CYS A 122 0.90 -8.82 9.91
N ILE A 123 -0.34 -9.33 9.79
CA ILE A 123 -0.68 -10.40 8.85
C ILE A 123 -0.43 -9.96 7.41
N GLY A 124 -0.81 -8.74 7.05
CA GLY A 124 -0.55 -8.15 5.74
C GLY A 124 0.94 -8.12 5.41
N CYS A 125 1.78 -7.66 6.34
CA CYS A 125 3.24 -7.68 6.20
C CYS A 125 3.77 -9.10 5.94
N LEU A 126 3.31 -10.08 6.71
CA LEU A 126 3.75 -11.47 6.60
C LEU A 126 3.35 -12.07 5.23
N ILE A 127 2.13 -11.81 4.76
CA ILE A 127 1.65 -12.26 3.45
C ILE A 127 2.53 -11.70 2.32
N ILE A 128 2.81 -10.39 2.33
CA ILE A 128 3.68 -9.77 1.34
C ILE A 128 5.06 -10.43 1.34
N VAL A 129 5.65 -10.64 2.52
CA VAL A 129 6.95 -11.31 2.65
C VAL A 129 6.93 -12.73 2.07
N ILE A 130 5.88 -13.52 2.32
CA ILE A 130 5.72 -14.86 1.74
C ILE A 130 5.69 -14.81 0.22
N PHE A 131 4.95 -13.87 -0.38
CA PHE A 131 4.89 -13.73 -1.82
C PHE A 131 6.22 -13.25 -2.43
N CYS A 132 6.95 -12.38 -1.74
CA CYS A 132 8.31 -12.02 -2.13
C CYS A 132 9.24 -13.23 -2.10
N PHE A 133 9.18 -14.07 -1.06
CA PHE A 133 9.95 -15.32 -1.01
C PHE A 133 9.62 -16.23 -2.19
N TYR A 134 8.32 -16.42 -2.48
CA TYR A 134 7.90 -17.22 -3.63
C TYR A 134 8.45 -16.66 -4.96
N TYR A 135 8.40 -15.34 -5.15
CA TYR A 135 8.97 -14.70 -6.34
C TYR A 135 10.46 -15.02 -6.49
N PHE A 136 11.25 -14.98 -5.42
CA PHE A 136 12.66 -15.36 -5.48
C PHE A 136 12.84 -16.85 -5.84
N PHE A 137 11.99 -17.75 -5.34
CA PHE A 137 12.01 -19.16 -5.72
C PHE A 137 11.60 -19.42 -7.18
N GLU A 138 10.79 -18.55 -7.78
CA GLU A 138 10.44 -18.64 -9.20
C GLU A 138 11.59 -18.16 -10.10
N LEU A 139 12.41 -17.24 -9.60
CA LEU A 139 13.51 -16.62 -10.35
C LEU A 139 14.79 -17.46 -10.39
N PHE A 140 15.08 -18.24 -9.33
CA PHE A 140 16.30 -19.04 -9.17
C PHE A 140 16.02 -20.53 -9.27
#